data_AF-A0A6I3GCX6-F1
#
_entry.id   AF-A0A6I3GCX6-F1
#
_cell.length_a   1.000
_cell.length_b   1.000
_cell.length_c   1.000
_cell.angle_alpha   90.00
_cell.angle_beta   90.00
_cell.angle_gamma   90.00
#
_symmetry.space_group_name_H-M   'P 1'
#
loop_
_entity.id
_entity.type
_entity.pdbx_description
1 polymer ?
#
loop_
_entity_poly.entity_id
_entity_poly.type
_entity_poly.pdbx_seq_one_letter_code
_entity_poly.pdbx_strand_id
1 'polypeptide(L)'
;METFERTIYNAEHEQFRAAFRQWLDKEIVPNHEKWEADQIVPRDIWLQAGSLGFLGYHVPEQYGGGGVDDYKFGAIMQEEVSETGVIGSANGMTLHNDIVLPYYLGLATDDQKQRWLPKMVR
;
A
#
# COMPACT_ATOMS: atom_id res chain seq x y z
N MET A 1 27.76 7.22 -7.36
CA MET A 1 27.00 6.81 -8.56
C MET A 1 26.22 8.03 -8.98
N GLU A 2 26.38 8.52 -10.21
CA GLU A 2 25.52 9.62 -10.69
C GLU A 2 24.07 9.13 -10.73
N THR A 3 23.21 9.80 -9.99
CA THR A 3 21.77 9.54 -10.00
C THR A 3 21.13 10.46 -11.02
N PHE A 4 20.48 9.89 -12.02
CA PHE A 4 19.66 10.66 -12.97
C PHE A 4 18.34 11.06 -12.32
N GLU A 5 17.89 12.29 -12.60
CA GLU A 5 16.57 12.74 -12.16
C GLU A 5 15.47 11.94 -12.88
N ARG A 6 14.55 11.35 -12.11
CA ARG A 6 13.42 10.60 -12.66
C ARG A 6 12.29 11.57 -13.00
N THR A 7 11.95 11.67 -14.28
CA THR A 7 10.92 12.59 -14.78
C THR A 7 9.51 11.98 -14.85
N ILE A 8 9.35 10.74 -14.40
CA ILE A 8 8.06 10.02 -14.47
C ILE A 8 7.11 10.35 -13.30
N TYR A 9 7.62 10.93 -12.21
CA TYR A 9 6.86 11.26 -11.01
C TYR A 9 6.54 12.76 -10.98
N ASN A 10 5.32 13.09 -10.57
CA ASN A 10 4.86 14.47 -10.39
C ASN A 10 4.80 14.82 -8.88
N ALA A 11 4.30 16.02 -8.56
CA ALA A 11 4.19 16.47 -7.17
C ALA A 11 3.31 15.56 -6.28
N GLU A 12 2.23 14.98 -6.82
CA GLU A 12 1.35 14.07 -6.06
C GLU A 12 2.06 12.76 -5.73
N HIS A 13 2.82 12.23 -6.69
CA HIS A 13 3.67 11.05 -6.47
C HIS A 13 4.70 11.28 -5.38
N GLU A 14 5.41 12.41 -5.43
CA GLU A 14 6.43 12.73 -4.43
C GLU A 14 5.83 13.01 -3.04
N GLN A 15 4.65 13.62 -2.98
CA GLN A 15 3.90 13.78 -1.72
C GLN A 15 3.50 12.42 -1.13
N PHE A 16 2.97 11.52 -1.97
CA PHE A 16 2.62 10.17 -1.54
C PHE A 16 3.86 9.39 -1.07
N ARG A 17 4.97 9.47 -1.80
CA ARG A 17 6.25 8.89 -1.41
C ARG A 17 6.68 9.35 -0.03
N ALA A 18 6.71 10.66 0.18
CA ALA A 18 7.11 11.25 1.45
C ALA A 18 6.19 10.80 2.61
N ALA A 19 4.87 10.81 2.39
CA ALA A 19 3.90 10.39 3.39
C ALA A 19 4.04 8.90 3.76
N PHE A 20 4.18 8.03 2.75
CA PHE A 20 4.33 6.59 2.97
C PHE A 20 5.67 6.27 3.65
N ARG A 21 6.77 6.89 3.21
CA ARG A 21 8.09 6.76 3.82
C ARG A 21 8.09 7.20 5.29
N GLN A 22 7.51 8.37 5.58
CA GLN A 22 7.41 8.88 6.95
C GLN A 22 6.63 7.91 7.85
N TRP A 23 5.56 7.32 7.34
CA TRP A 23 4.80 6.32 8.08
C TRP A 23 5.59 5.03 8.31
N LEU A 24 6.30 4.52 7.30
CA LEU A 24 7.18 3.36 7.44
C LEU A 24 8.24 3.57 8.52
N ASP A 25 8.97 4.68 8.44
CA ASP A 25 10.06 5.02 9.36
C ASP A 25 9.57 5.16 10.81
N LYS A 26 8.32 5.62 10.99
CA LYS A 26 7.73 5.84 12.31
C LYS A 26 7.11 4.58 12.91
N GLU A 27 6.35 3.84 12.11
CA GLU A 27 5.44 2.79 12.63
C GLU A 27 5.97 1.37 12.37
N ILE A 28 6.70 1.15 11.27
CA ILE A 28 7.12 -0.19 10.84
C ILE A 28 8.60 -0.45 11.14
N VAL A 29 9.51 0.44 10.71
CA VAL A 29 10.96 0.25 10.85
C VAL A 29 11.38 -0.06 12.29
N PRO A 30 10.92 0.65 13.34
CA PRO A 30 11.36 0.39 14.71
C PRO A 30 10.92 -0.98 15.26
N ASN A 31 9.91 -1.60 14.64
CA ASN A 31 9.28 -2.82 15.14
C ASN A 31 9.57 -4.05 14.25
N HIS A 32 10.13 -3.85 13.06
CA HIS A 32 10.29 -4.90 12.05
C HIS A 32 11.05 -6.13 12.57
N GLU A 33 12.23 -5.95 13.18
CA GLU A 33 13.03 -7.08 13.69
C GLU A 33 12.29 -7.91 14.75
N LYS A 34 11.49 -7.25 15.59
CA LYS A 34 10.66 -7.93 16.59
C LYS A 34 9.58 -8.77 15.91
N TRP A 35 8.87 -8.20 14.94
CA TRP A 35 7.81 -8.91 14.23
C TRP A 35 8.33 -10.09 13.41
N GLU A 36 9.52 -9.96 12.81
CA GLU A 36 10.24 -11.06 12.16
C GLU A 36 10.55 -12.18 13.16
N ALA A 37 11.13 -11.85 14.32
CA ALA A 37 11.45 -12.84 15.35
C ALA A 37 10.20 -13.53 15.90
N ASP A 38 9.10 -12.78 16.05
CA ASP A 38 7.81 -13.28 16.52
C ASP A 38 7.01 -14.00 15.42
N GLN A 39 7.46 -13.94 14.15
CA GLN A 39 6.79 -14.48 12.97
C GLN A 39 5.36 -13.95 12.78
N ILE A 40 5.15 -12.66 13.02
CA ILE A 40 3.83 -12.01 12.93
C ILE A 40 3.82 -10.86 11.92
N VAL A 41 2.63 -10.61 11.35
CA VAL A 41 2.29 -9.36 10.68
C VAL A 41 1.18 -8.68 11.49
N PRO A 42 1.43 -7.54 12.14
CA PRO A 42 0.44 -6.93 13.04
C PRO A 42 -0.79 -6.44 12.30
N ARG A 43 -1.97 -6.82 12.77
CA ARG A 43 -3.26 -6.39 12.22
C ARG A 43 -3.46 -4.87 12.30
N ASP A 44 -3.00 -4.23 13.38
CA ASP A 44 -3.24 -2.80 13.61
C ASP A 44 -2.52 -1.93 12.58
N ILE A 45 -1.37 -2.38 12.07
CA ILE A 45 -0.63 -1.69 11.01
C ILE A 45 -1.39 -1.72 9.68
N TRP A 46 -2.13 -2.80 9.40
CA TRP A 46 -3.02 -2.86 8.24
C TRP A 46 -4.22 -1.92 8.36
N LEU A 47 -4.84 -1.87 9.53
CA LEU A 47 -5.95 -0.94 9.80
C LEU A 47 -5.48 0.51 9.67
N GLN A 48 -4.27 0.81 10.18
CA GLN A 48 -3.67 2.14 10.05
C GLN A 48 -3.40 2.47 8.58
N ALA A 49 -2.80 1.56 7.81
CA ALA A 49 -2.53 1.76 6.39
C ALA A 49 -3.82 2.03 5.58
N GLY A 50 -4.90 1.30 5.86
CA GLY A 50 -6.22 1.56 5.26
C GLY A 50 -6.76 2.95 5.63
N SER A 51 -6.66 3.33 6.90
CA SER A 51 -7.11 4.66 7.37
C SER A 51 -6.33 5.83 6.76
N LEU A 52 -5.07 5.60 6.39
CA LEU A 52 -4.19 6.58 5.74
C LEU A 52 -4.33 6.58 4.21
N GLY A 53 -5.15 5.69 3.63
CA GLY A 53 -5.37 5.59 2.19
C GLY A 53 -4.25 4.87 1.42
N PHE A 54 -3.36 4.15 2.11
CA PHE A 54 -2.31 3.35 1.44
C PHE A 54 -2.85 2.03 0.87
N LEU A 55 -4.03 1.59 1.30
CA LEU A 55 -4.71 0.41 0.75
C LEU A 55 -5.85 0.84 -0.17
N GLY A 56 -5.93 0.23 -1.35
CA GLY A 56 -7.04 0.44 -2.26
C GLY A 56 -7.09 1.80 -2.94
N TYR A 57 -5.96 2.45 -3.19
CA TYR A 57 -5.91 3.73 -3.90
C TYR A 57 -6.57 3.67 -5.30
N HIS A 58 -6.52 2.52 -5.98
CA HIS A 58 -7.14 2.32 -7.31
C HIS A 58 -8.57 1.74 -7.24
N VAL A 59 -9.05 1.36 -6.05
CA VAL A 59 -10.40 0.84 -5.89
C VAL A 59 -11.39 2.01 -6.09
N PRO A 60 -12.50 1.81 -6.82
CA PRO A 60 -13.47 2.88 -7.04
C PRO A 60 -14.02 3.49 -5.74
N GLU A 61 -14.26 4.80 -5.74
CA GLU A 61 -14.75 5.54 -4.57
C GLU A 61 -16.06 4.99 -4.00
N GLN A 62 -16.93 4.42 -4.84
CA GLN A 62 -18.19 3.78 -4.40
C GLN A 62 -17.97 2.61 -3.42
N TYR A 63 -16.77 2.02 -3.42
CA TYR A 63 -16.36 0.98 -2.48
C TYR A 63 -15.43 1.50 -1.39
N GLY A 64 -15.20 2.82 -1.32
CA GLY A 64 -14.33 3.45 -0.33
C GLY A 64 -12.84 3.50 -0.71
N GLY A 65 -12.47 3.18 -1.94
CA GLY A 65 -11.09 3.38 -2.41
C GLY A 65 -10.81 4.81 -2.87
N GLY A 66 -9.63 5.01 -3.45
CA GLY A 66 -9.18 6.32 -3.94
C GLY A 66 -9.55 6.64 -5.40
N GLY A 67 -10.02 5.65 -6.18
CA GLY A 67 -10.39 5.85 -7.58
C GLY A 67 -9.25 6.22 -8.54
N VAL A 68 -7.98 6.01 -8.13
CA VAL A 68 -6.80 6.42 -8.89
C VAL A 68 -6.32 5.30 -9.82
N ASP A 69 -6.47 5.49 -11.13
CA ASP A 69 -5.91 4.59 -12.15
C ASP A 69 -4.45 4.99 -12.51
N ASP A 70 -3.55 4.80 -11.55
CA ASP A 70 -2.13 5.11 -11.72
C ASP A 70 -1.24 4.10 -10.96
N TYR A 71 -0.56 3.23 -11.71
CA TYR A 71 0.35 2.22 -11.16
C TYR A 71 1.58 2.82 -10.45
N LYS A 72 1.92 4.08 -10.72
CA LYS A 72 3.12 4.71 -10.14
C LYS A 72 3.04 4.80 -8.60
N PHE A 73 1.84 4.85 -8.01
CA PHE A 73 1.67 4.77 -6.55
C PHE A 73 2.10 3.41 -5.97
N GLY A 74 1.73 2.31 -6.61
CA GLY A 74 2.17 0.96 -6.22
C GLY A 74 3.68 0.78 -6.37
N ALA A 75 4.24 1.29 -7.48
CA ALA A 75 5.69 1.31 -7.69
C ALA A 75 6.43 2.08 -6.58
N ILE A 76 5.91 3.24 -6.15
CA ILE A 76 6.46 4.00 -5.03
C ILE A 76 6.39 3.19 -3.73
N MET A 77 5.24 2.56 -3.42
CA MET A 77 5.14 1.73 -2.22
C MET A 77 6.18 0.61 -2.20
N GLN A 78 6.37 -0.07 -3.33
CA GLN A 78 7.36 -1.14 -3.44
C GLN A 78 8.79 -0.59 -3.26
N GLU A 79 9.11 0.54 -3.87
CA GLU A 79 10.42 1.20 -3.72
C GLU A 79 10.70 1.52 -2.24
N GLU A 80 9.75 2.16 -1.54
CA GLU A 80 9.96 2.54 -0.14
C GLU A 80 10.02 1.35 0.82
N VAL A 81 9.21 0.29 0.60
CA VAL A 81 9.31 -0.96 1.37
C VAL A 81 10.67 -1.64 1.17
N SER A 82 11.16 -1.66 -0.07
CA SER A 82 12.48 -2.22 -0.37
C SER A 82 13.62 -1.38 0.24
N GLU A 83 13.54 -0.06 0.14
CA GLU A 83 14.57 0.86 0.66
C GLU A 83 14.65 0.87 2.19
N THR A 84 13.51 0.71 2.88
CA THR A 84 13.48 0.59 4.35
C THR A 84 13.90 -0.78 4.86
N GLY A 85 13.97 -1.80 3.99
CA GLY A 85 14.35 -3.16 4.37
C GLY A 85 13.28 -3.92 5.18
N VAL A 86 12.04 -3.42 5.27
CA VAL A 86 10.97 -3.97 6.12
C VAL A 86 10.04 -4.95 5.38
N ILE A 87 10.60 -5.70 4.42
CA ILE A 87 9.85 -6.52 3.46
C ILE A 87 8.85 -7.45 4.17
N GLY A 88 9.25 -8.19 5.19
CA GLY A 88 8.36 -9.14 5.86
C GLY A 88 7.19 -8.48 6.61
N SER A 89 7.34 -7.22 7.03
CA SER A 89 6.28 -6.48 7.73
C SER A 89 5.33 -5.73 6.79
N ALA A 90 5.82 -5.22 5.64
CA ALA A 90 5.06 -4.27 4.82
C ALA A 90 4.75 -4.75 3.40
N ASN A 91 5.50 -5.71 2.84
CA ASN A 91 5.32 -6.13 1.44
C ASN A 91 3.96 -6.79 1.18
N GLY A 92 3.26 -7.26 2.22
CA GLY A 92 1.86 -7.70 2.08
C GLY A 92 0.93 -6.61 1.54
N MET A 93 1.20 -5.34 1.82
CA MET A 93 0.37 -4.21 1.38
C MET A 93 0.52 -3.93 -0.12
N THR A 94 1.73 -4.10 -0.67
CA THR A 94 1.95 -3.97 -2.12
C THR A 94 1.24 -5.10 -2.86
N LEU A 95 1.37 -6.35 -2.38
CA LEU A 95 0.63 -7.50 -2.90
C LEU A 95 -0.90 -7.33 -2.82
N HIS A 96 -1.39 -6.74 -1.73
CA HIS A 96 -2.81 -6.46 -1.57
C HIS A 96 -3.33 -5.51 -2.65
N ASN A 97 -2.59 -4.43 -2.91
CA ASN A 97 -2.94 -3.46 -3.94
C ASN A 97 -2.76 -3.98 -5.36
N ASP A 98 -1.65 -4.65 -5.66
CA ASP A 98 -1.28 -4.95 -7.05
C ASP A 98 -1.70 -6.34 -7.50
N ILE A 99 -2.16 -7.20 -6.58
CA ILE A 99 -2.56 -8.58 -6.90
C ILE A 99 -3.96 -8.88 -6.37
N VAL A 100 -4.17 -8.76 -5.06
CA VAL A 100 -5.42 -9.20 -4.42
C VAL A 100 -6.60 -8.36 -4.90
N LEU A 101 -6.54 -7.04 -4.73
CA LEU A 101 -7.63 -6.13 -5.12
C LEU A 101 -8.00 -6.23 -6.62
N PRO A 102 -7.04 -6.28 -7.57
CA PRO A 102 -7.34 -6.49 -8.99
C PRO A 102 -8.17 -7.73 -9.29
N TYR A 103 -7.94 -8.86 -8.59
CA TYR A 103 -8.78 -10.05 -8.78
C TYR A 103 -10.22 -9.80 -8.35
N TYR A 104 -10.46 -9.08 -7.26
CA TYR A 104 -11.82 -8.75 -6.82
C TYR A 104 -12.48 -7.74 -7.76
N LEU A 105 -11.74 -6.76 -8.25
CA LEU A 105 -12.26 -5.78 -9.21
C LEU A 105 -12.62 -6.42 -10.55
N GLY A 106 -11.77 -7.34 -11.05
CA GLY A 106 -11.94 -7.96 -12.36
C GLY A 106 -12.83 -9.20 -12.40
N LEU A 107 -12.84 -10.00 -11.32
CA LEU A 107 -13.45 -11.35 -11.34
C LEU A 107 -14.66 -11.50 -10.43
N ALA A 108 -14.86 -10.61 -9.46
CA ALA A 108 -15.99 -10.73 -8.54
C ALA A 108 -17.30 -10.25 -9.19
N THR A 109 -18.41 -10.84 -8.75
CA THR A 109 -19.77 -10.35 -9.03
C THR A 109 -20.04 -9.02 -8.31
N ASP A 110 -21.06 -8.28 -8.72
CA ASP A 110 -21.41 -7.01 -8.08
C ASP A 110 -21.74 -7.17 -6.60
N ASP A 111 -22.47 -8.22 -6.23
CA ASP A 111 -22.77 -8.54 -4.82
C ASP A 111 -21.49 -8.81 -4.01
N GLN A 112 -20.52 -9.51 -4.60
CA GLN A 112 -19.23 -9.77 -3.97
C GLN A 112 -18.40 -8.50 -3.82
N LYS A 113 -18.37 -7.64 -4.83
CA LYS A 113 -17.68 -6.34 -4.79
C LYS A 113 -18.24 -5.46 -3.68
N GLN A 114 -19.57 -5.30 -3.62
CA GLN A 114 -20.24 -4.52 -2.59
C GLN A 114 -20.01 -5.08 -1.19
N ARG A 115 -19.93 -6.41 -1.04
CA ARG A 115 -19.71 -7.06 0.25
C ARG A 115 -18.26 -6.96 0.74
N TRP A 116 -17.29 -7.06 -0.16
CA TRP A 116 -15.88 -7.30 0.20
C TRP A 116 -14.98 -6.08 0.05
N LEU A 117 -15.06 -5.34 -1.06
CA LEU A 117 -14.15 -4.23 -1.33
C LEU A 117 -14.15 -3.16 -0.22
N PRO A 118 -15.29 -2.75 0.38
CA PRO A 118 -15.28 -1.79 1.48
C PRO A 118 -14.48 -2.22 2.71
N LYS A 119 -14.33 -3.52 2.93
CA LYS A 119 -13.56 -4.11 4.06
C LYS A 119 -12.10 -4.39 3.71
N MET A 120 -11.76 -4.30 2.43
CA MET A 120 -10.41 -4.55 1.93
C MET A 120 -9.62 -3.25 1.82
N VAL A 121 -10.30 -2.11 1.74
CA VAL A 121 -9.66 -0.79 1.63
C VAL A 121 -9.52 -0.07 2.98
N ARG A 122 -10.30 -0.45 4.00
CA ARG A 122 -10.40 0.20 5.31
C ARG A 122 -10.79 -0.79 6.41
#